data_AF-A0A9C9SCU4-F1
#
_entry.id   AF-A0A9C9SCU4-F1
#
_cell.length_a   1.000
_cell.length_b   1.000
_cell.length_c   1.000
_cell.angle_alpha   90.00
_cell.angle_beta   90.00
_cell.angle_gamma   90.00
#
_symmetry.space_group_name_H-M   'P 1'
#
loop_
_entity.id
_entity.type
_entity.pdbx_description
1 polymer ?
#
loop_
_entity_poly.entity_id
_entity_poly.type
_entity_poly.pdbx_seq_one_letter_code
_entity_poly.pdbx_strand_id
1 'polypeptide(L)'
;RKEIPLYRAERTVFGFDHAMVGASLLRQWNLPEPMVEAVACHHELGETKTAPRLKAVTHLANVFANSLNPSLLLYRQSLEPDAQAWEILGLESGSVDEALDDIEKEINEAISAFSLQSGAA
;
A
#
# COMPACT_ATOMS: atom_id res chain seq x y z
N ARG A 1 1.65 5.10 24.82
CA ARG A 1 1.54 3.99 23.84
C ARG A 1 2.65 4.18 22.83
N LYS A 2 3.35 3.11 22.41
CA LYS A 2 4.19 3.21 21.21
C LYS A 2 3.26 3.17 20.00
N GLU A 3 3.34 4.16 19.15
CA GLU A 3 2.67 4.14 17.85
C GLU A 3 3.52 3.28 16.92
N ILE A 4 2.94 2.21 16.39
CA ILE A 4 3.57 1.28 15.45
C ILE A 4 2.63 1.06 14.26
N PRO A 5 3.15 0.74 13.06
CA PRO A 5 2.30 0.38 11.92
C PRO A 5 1.38 -0.80 12.24
N LEU A 6 0.16 -0.78 11.67
CA LEU A 6 -0.88 -1.78 11.93
C LEU A 6 -0.38 -3.22 11.71
N TYR A 7 0.31 -3.49 10.61
CA TYR A 7 0.83 -4.83 10.32
C TYR A 7 1.79 -5.34 11.40
N ARG A 8 2.57 -4.45 12.04
CA ARG A 8 3.46 -4.81 13.16
C ARG A 8 2.68 -5.11 14.44
N ALA A 9 1.61 -4.35 14.68
CA ALA A 9 0.71 -4.63 15.80
C ALA A 9 0.02 -5.98 15.62
N GLU A 10 -0.48 -6.28 14.42
CA GLU A 10 -1.09 -7.57 14.08
C GLU A 10 -0.12 -8.73 14.27
N ARG A 11 1.12 -8.63 13.75
CA ARG A 11 2.16 -9.65 13.99
C ARG A 11 2.44 -9.86 15.47
N THR A 12 2.42 -8.80 16.28
CA THR A 12 2.68 -8.90 17.73
C THR A 12 1.56 -9.62 18.47
N VAL A 13 0.30 -9.41 18.08
CA VAL A 13 -0.87 -9.94 18.79
C VAL A 13 -1.28 -11.32 18.26
N PHE A 14 -1.24 -11.51 16.95
CA PHE A 14 -1.78 -12.70 16.27
C PHE A 14 -0.71 -13.64 15.71
N GLY A 15 0.55 -13.17 15.57
CA GLY A 15 1.61 -13.92 14.90
C GLY A 15 1.58 -13.85 13.37
N PHE A 16 0.63 -13.11 12.79
CA PHE A 16 0.52 -12.82 11.36
C PHE A 16 -0.11 -11.44 11.14
N ASP A 17 -0.01 -10.90 9.92
CA ASP A 17 -0.64 -9.64 9.51
C ASP A 17 -1.67 -9.85 8.38
N HIS A 18 -2.40 -8.78 8.05
CA HIS A 18 -3.38 -8.81 6.97
C HIS A 18 -2.77 -9.09 5.58
N ALA A 19 -1.49 -8.76 5.35
CA ALA A 19 -0.82 -9.06 4.08
C ALA A 19 -0.64 -10.58 3.90
N MET A 20 -0.29 -11.29 4.98
CA MET A 20 -0.20 -12.75 5.01
C MET A 20 -1.56 -13.43 4.79
N VAL A 21 -2.62 -12.89 5.38
CA VAL A 21 -4.00 -13.38 5.17
C VAL A 21 -4.42 -13.16 3.72
N GLY A 22 -4.19 -11.96 3.18
CA GLY A 22 -4.47 -11.63 1.79
C GLY A 22 -3.76 -12.57 0.81
N ALA A 23 -2.46 -12.81 1.00
CA ALA A 23 -1.70 -13.76 0.19
C ALA A 23 -2.28 -15.18 0.26
N SER A 24 -2.68 -15.64 1.45
CA SER A 24 -3.31 -16.95 1.63
C SER A 24 -4.65 -17.07 0.92
N LEU A 25 -5.43 -15.99 0.89
CA LEU A 25 -6.69 -15.91 0.14
C LEU A 25 -6.44 -15.94 -1.37
N LEU A 26 -5.47 -15.16 -1.88
CA LEU A 26 -5.14 -15.14 -3.31
C LEU A 26 -4.66 -16.50 -3.81
N ARG A 27 -3.89 -17.25 -3.00
CA ARG A 27 -3.51 -18.65 -3.32
C ARG A 27 -4.74 -19.56 -3.41
N GLN A 28 -5.68 -19.44 -2.48
CA GLN A 28 -6.92 -20.24 -2.51
C GLN A 28 -7.79 -19.92 -3.73
N TRP A 29 -7.74 -18.69 -4.23
CA TRP A 29 -8.40 -18.28 -5.47
C TRP A 29 -7.62 -18.66 -6.74
N ASN A 30 -6.48 -19.36 -6.61
CA ASN A 30 -5.62 -19.76 -7.71
C ASN A 30 -5.09 -18.58 -8.55
N LEU A 31 -4.80 -17.44 -7.91
CA LEU A 31 -4.13 -16.33 -8.59
C LEU A 31 -2.64 -16.61 -8.80
N PRO A 32 -2.00 -15.99 -9.82
CA PRO A 32 -0.58 -16.17 -10.09
C PRO A 32 0.31 -15.81 -8.89
N GLU A 33 1.34 -16.63 -8.62
CA GLU A 33 2.28 -16.43 -7.50
C GLU A 33 2.93 -15.02 -7.47
N PRO A 34 3.26 -14.38 -8.62
CA PRO A 34 3.72 -12.98 -8.60
C PRO A 34 2.77 -12.00 -7.89
N MET A 35 1.45 -12.15 -8.07
CA MET A 35 0.46 -11.31 -7.41
C MET A 35 0.36 -11.64 -5.91
N VAL A 36 0.44 -12.93 -5.59
CA VAL A 36 0.46 -13.41 -4.21
C VAL A 36 1.66 -12.84 -3.45
N GLU A 37 2.86 -12.86 -4.05
CA GLU A 37 4.08 -12.33 -3.44
C GLU A 37 4.01 -10.81 -3.31
N ALA A 38 3.49 -10.10 -4.31
CA ALA A 38 3.28 -8.65 -4.23
C ALA A 38 2.35 -8.26 -3.07
N VAL A 39 1.26 -9.02 -2.86
CA VAL A 39 0.37 -8.80 -1.71
C VAL A 39 1.00 -9.22 -0.40
N ALA A 40 1.80 -10.29 -0.35
CA ALA A 40 2.46 -10.71 0.89
C ALA A 40 3.51 -9.69 1.38
N CYS A 41 4.15 -8.98 0.45
CA CYS A 41 5.35 -8.16 0.71
C CYS A 41 5.14 -6.65 0.51
N HIS A 42 3.91 -6.15 0.39
CA HIS A 42 3.68 -4.73 0.10
C HIS A 42 4.10 -3.78 1.24
N HIS A 43 4.14 -4.24 2.49
CA HIS A 43 4.67 -3.44 3.62
C HIS A 43 6.19 -3.48 3.71
N GLU A 44 6.78 -4.63 3.40
CA GLU A 44 8.22 -4.91 3.52
C GLU A 44 8.63 -5.80 2.34
N LEU A 45 9.47 -5.28 1.43
CA LEU A 45 9.83 -5.99 0.19
C LEU A 45 10.42 -7.39 0.47
N GLY A 46 11.23 -7.49 1.52
CA GLY A 46 11.88 -8.74 1.92
C GLY A 46 12.78 -9.34 0.83
N GLU A 47 13.23 -10.57 1.04
CA GLU A 47 13.90 -11.33 -0.02
C GLU A 47 12.92 -11.68 -1.14
N THR A 48 13.36 -11.54 -2.37
CA THR A 48 12.49 -11.72 -3.54
C THR A 48 12.73 -13.05 -4.23
N LYS A 49 11.66 -13.83 -4.43
CA LYS A 49 11.72 -15.10 -5.16
C LYS A 49 11.18 -14.94 -6.59
N THR A 50 10.14 -14.13 -6.78
CA THR A 50 9.50 -13.91 -8.08
C THR A 50 9.10 -12.44 -8.29
N ALA A 51 9.11 -12.00 -9.55
CA ALA A 51 8.59 -10.69 -10.01
C ALA A 51 8.97 -9.46 -9.16
N PRO A 52 10.27 -9.14 -8.99
CA PRO A 52 10.75 -8.02 -8.16
C PRO A 52 10.12 -6.67 -8.51
N ARG A 53 9.92 -6.39 -9.80
CA ARG A 53 9.30 -5.14 -10.25
C ARG A 53 7.85 -4.99 -9.79
N LEU A 54 7.08 -6.09 -9.76
CA LEU A 54 5.68 -6.05 -9.32
C LEU A 54 5.60 -5.76 -7.81
N LYS A 55 6.48 -6.39 -7.01
CA LYS A 55 6.58 -6.09 -5.58
C LYS A 55 6.95 -4.64 -5.33
N ALA A 56 7.96 -4.14 -6.03
CA ALA A 56 8.44 -2.77 -5.88
C ALA A 56 7.35 -1.74 -6.22
N VAL A 57 6.62 -1.91 -7.33
CA VAL A 57 5.54 -0.98 -7.69
C VAL A 57 4.37 -1.06 -6.70
N THR A 58 3.99 -2.25 -6.25
CA THR A 58 2.93 -2.40 -5.23
C THR A 58 3.33 -1.81 -3.89
N HIS A 59 4.61 -1.92 -3.50
CA HIS A 59 5.13 -1.32 -2.29
C HIS A 59 5.06 0.21 -2.33
N LEU A 60 5.60 0.84 -3.39
CA LEU A 60 5.53 2.29 -3.55
C LEU A 60 4.07 2.78 -3.62
N ALA A 61 3.22 2.11 -4.39
CA ALA A 61 1.80 2.45 -4.47
C ALA A 61 1.10 2.37 -3.10
N ASN A 62 1.40 1.35 -2.29
CA ASN A 62 0.88 1.25 -0.93
C ASN A 62 1.36 2.40 -0.05
N VAL A 63 2.64 2.75 -0.09
CA VAL A 63 3.19 3.89 0.64
C VAL A 63 2.45 5.17 0.25
N PHE A 64 2.38 5.49 -1.04
CA PHE A 64 1.75 6.71 -1.52
C PHE A 64 0.26 6.78 -1.23
N ALA A 65 -0.48 5.68 -1.42
CA ALA A 65 -1.90 5.62 -1.09
C ALA A 65 -2.17 5.88 0.41
N ASN A 66 -1.27 5.48 1.31
CA ASN A 66 -1.38 5.78 2.73
C ASN A 66 -1.00 7.23 3.07
N SER A 67 -0.08 7.84 2.32
CA SER A 67 0.32 9.24 2.50
C SER A 67 -0.71 10.25 1.95
N LEU A 68 -1.39 9.91 0.84
CA LEU A 68 -2.34 10.80 0.15
C LEU A 68 -3.76 10.82 0.74
N ASN A 69 -4.08 10.00 1.74
CA ASN A 69 -5.44 9.90 2.29
C ASN A 69 -5.52 10.33 3.77
N PRO A 70 -5.89 11.59 4.07
CA PRO A 70 -6.01 12.10 5.42
C PRO A 70 -7.09 11.44 6.29
N SER A 71 -8.18 10.96 5.69
CA SER A 71 -9.31 10.36 6.40
C SER A 71 -9.03 8.93 6.88
N LEU A 72 -8.00 8.27 6.34
CA LEU A 72 -7.42 7.02 6.84
C LEU A 72 -6.29 7.24 7.88
N LEU A 73 -5.83 8.49 8.08
CA LEU A 73 -4.69 8.84 8.97
C LEU A 73 -5.00 8.72 10.46
N LEU A 74 -6.25 8.49 10.89
CA LEU A 74 -6.57 8.39 12.31
C LEU A 74 -5.78 7.27 13.04
N TYR A 75 -5.15 6.33 12.30
CA TYR A 75 -4.36 5.24 12.88
C TYR A 75 -3.10 4.84 12.10
N ARG A 76 -2.72 5.53 11.01
CA ARG A 76 -1.60 5.09 10.15
C ARG A 76 -0.41 6.04 10.24
N GLN A 77 0.66 5.56 10.86
CA GLN A 77 1.98 6.15 10.68
C GLN A 77 2.40 6.09 9.21
N SER A 78 3.17 7.10 8.79
CA SER A 78 3.87 7.13 7.50
C SER A 78 4.66 5.83 7.32
N LEU A 79 4.37 5.12 6.23
CA LEU A 79 5.27 4.09 5.72
C LEU A 79 6.26 4.84 4.82
N GLU A 80 7.55 4.75 5.11
CA GLU A 80 8.56 5.30 4.21
C GLU A 80 8.84 4.32 3.07
N PRO A 81 9.03 4.80 1.83
CA PRO A 81 9.46 3.95 0.72
C PRO A 81 10.78 3.24 1.02
N ASP A 82 10.85 1.92 0.77
CA ASP A 82 12.10 1.19 0.77
C ASP A 82 12.99 1.65 -0.39
N ALA A 83 14.26 1.98 -0.11
CA ALA A 83 15.24 2.39 -1.10
C ALA A 83 15.39 1.38 -2.25
N GLN A 84 15.25 0.08 -1.95
CA GLN A 84 15.33 -0.99 -2.95
C GLN A 84 14.19 -0.91 -3.98
N ALA A 85 13.03 -0.36 -3.61
CA ALA A 85 11.91 -0.23 -4.54
C ALA A 85 12.26 0.71 -5.71
N TRP A 86 12.91 1.83 -5.41
CA TRP A 86 13.40 2.79 -6.40
C TRP A 86 14.45 2.18 -7.31
N GLU A 87 15.41 1.45 -6.74
CA GLU A 87 16.46 0.76 -7.49
C GLU A 87 15.89 -0.31 -8.44
N ILE A 88 14.98 -1.16 -7.94
CA ILE A 88 14.34 -2.23 -8.73
C ILE A 88 13.55 -1.65 -9.92
N LEU A 89 12.92 -0.49 -9.74
CA LEU A 89 12.13 0.16 -10.77
C LEU A 89 12.98 1.02 -11.72
N GLY A 90 14.20 1.38 -11.32
CA GLY A 90 15.05 2.32 -12.05
C GLY A 90 14.47 3.73 -12.03
N LEU A 91 13.88 4.15 -10.91
CA LEU A 91 13.24 5.44 -10.72
C LEU A 91 13.98 6.25 -9.65
N GLU A 92 13.96 7.57 -9.78
CA GLU A 92 14.39 8.48 -8.72
C GLU A 92 13.17 8.86 -7.87
N SER A 93 13.39 9.21 -6.60
CA SER A 93 12.29 9.51 -5.68
C SER A 93 11.40 10.67 -6.14
N GLY A 94 11.99 11.68 -6.80
CA GLY A 94 11.24 12.83 -7.35
C GLY A 94 10.58 12.57 -8.71
N SER A 95 10.84 11.40 -9.34
CA SER A 95 10.27 11.08 -10.65
C SER A 95 8.75 10.83 -10.61
N VAL A 96 8.16 10.72 -9.41
CA VAL A 96 6.72 10.44 -9.23
C VAL A 96 5.93 11.65 -8.74
N ASP A 97 6.57 12.78 -8.44
CA ASP A 97 5.93 13.93 -7.80
C ASP A 97 4.74 14.46 -8.60
N GLU A 98 4.91 14.64 -9.92
CA GLU A 98 3.84 15.07 -10.83
C GLU A 98 2.68 14.06 -10.86
N ALA A 99 2.98 12.76 -10.82
CA ALA A 99 1.95 11.72 -10.79
C ALA A 99 1.21 11.70 -9.46
N LEU A 100 1.89 11.98 -8.34
CA LEU A 100 1.27 12.07 -7.02
C LEU A 100 0.34 13.28 -6.91
N ASP A 101 0.75 14.43 -7.45
CA ASP A 101 -0.10 15.63 -7.53
C ASP A 101 -1.38 15.36 -8.33
N ASP A 102 -1.28 14.62 -9.44
CA ASP A 102 -2.43 14.26 -10.26
C ASP A 102 -3.34 13.24 -9.57
N ILE A 103 -2.78 12.22 -8.90
CA ILE A 103 -3.54 11.25 -8.10
C ILE A 103 -4.29 11.96 -6.96
N GLU A 104 -3.67 12.93 -6.29
CA GLU A 104 -4.34 13.68 -5.23
C GLU A 104 -5.56 14.44 -5.75
N LYS A 105 -5.46 15.06 -6.94
CA LYS A 105 -6.59 15.72 -7.60
C LYS A 105 -7.70 14.72 -7.90
N GLU A 106 -7.38 13.57 -8.50
CA GLU A 106 -8.36 12.53 -8.82
C GLU A 106 -9.05 11.96 -7.57
N ILE A 107 -8.31 11.74 -6.48
CA ILE A 107 -8.87 11.31 -5.20
C ILE A 107 -9.87 12.36 -4.68
N ASN A 108 -9.52 13.65 -4.71
CA ASN A 108 -10.38 14.72 -4.24
C ASN A 108 -11.64 14.88 -5.11
N GLU A 109 -11.51 14.73 -6.43
CA GLU A 109 -12.65 14.70 -7.35
C GLU A 109 -13.57 13.52 -7.06
N ALA A 110 -13.02 12.31 -6.89
CA ALA A 110 -13.78 11.11 -6.57
C ALA A 110 -14.50 11.27 -5.22
N ILE A 111 -13.80 11.71 -4.16
CA ILE A 111 -14.40 11.97 -2.85
C ILE A 111 -15.54 12.99 -2.99
N SER A 112 -15.36 14.05 -3.76
CA SER A 112 -16.40 15.07 -3.98
C SER A 112 -17.62 14.50 -4.71
N ALA A 113 -17.41 13.65 -5.70
CA ALA A 113 -18.48 12.96 -6.44
C ALA A 113 -19.29 12.00 -5.54
N PHE A 114 -18.63 11.33 -4.59
CA PHE A 114 -19.29 10.41 -3.64
C PHE A 114 -19.80 11.10 -2.35
N SER A 115 -19.39 12.34 -2.06
CA SER A 115 -19.77 13.08 -0.85
C SER A 115 -21.03 13.94 -1.00
N LEU A 116 -21.80 13.78 -2.09
CA LEU A 116 -23.08 14.46 -2.30
C LEU A 116 -24.21 13.47 -2.59
N GLN A 117 -24.70 12.80 -1.54
CA GLN A 117 -26.13 12.56 -1.29
C GLN A 117 -26.37 12.10 0.16
N SER A 118 -25.97 12.91 1.13
CA SER A 118 -26.49 12.81 2.50
C SER A 118 -27.06 14.15 2.91
N GLY A 119 -28.30 14.41 2.45
CA GLY A 119 -29.04 15.61 2.80
C GLY A 119 -30.28 15.87 1.93
N ALA A 120 -31.30 15.02 2.01
CA ALA A 120 -32.72 15.40 1.85
C ALA A 120 -33.65 14.20 2.16
N ALA A 121 -33.98 14.01 3.43
CA ALA A 121 -35.26 13.50 3.91
C ALA A 121 -35.41 13.83 5.41
#